data_AF-A0A1M6VG00-F1
#
_entry.id   AF-A0A1M6VG00-F1
#
_cell.length_a   1.000
_cell.length_b   1.000
_cell.length_c   1.000
_cell.angle_alpha   90.00
_cell.angle_beta   90.00
_cell.angle_gamma   90.00
#
_symmetry.space_group_name_H-M   'P 1'
#
loop_
_entity.id
_entity.type
_entity.pdbx_description
1 polymer ?
#
loop_
_entity_poly.entity_id
_entity_poly.type
_entity_poly.pdbx_seq_one_letter_code
_entity_poly.pdbx_strand_id
1 'polypeptide(L)'
;MGLFDFLFSTKKERTLTKDTIYQKYYSDYTDKPYISDERDISEWLERIELFPKQSLIPKSVMKRYADGLLPGHVYMLYWLNKYTGKKVPSYFEYKYGIDFEHEKPFLISNGFLENDQPTKKGLNAIEKHISVINKHQEGNKKPKRDKESIKKQILEQKKSLVRNGFSFYEYIACKDSCEICKRLDGKVFPISELTPGVNAPPMCDNCRCSISAREDDGDYNAWLDFLSKGGTTEGWNKLRK
;
A
#
# COMPACT_ATOMS: atom_id res chain seq x y z
N MET A 1 48.20 7.23 -33.54
CA MET A 1 46.75 6.93 -33.67
C MET A 1 46.63 5.41 -33.62
N GLY A 2 45.75 4.77 -32.85
CA GLY A 2 44.45 5.26 -32.41
C GLY A 2 44.26 5.26 -30.89
N LEU A 3 43.93 6.44 -30.38
CA LEU A 3 42.68 6.84 -29.69
C LEU A 3 41.57 5.82 -29.32
N PHE A 4 41.77 4.50 -29.43
CA PHE A 4 40.73 3.50 -29.16
C PHE A 4 41.01 2.54 -28.00
N ASP A 5 42.22 2.55 -27.41
CA ASP A 5 42.50 1.79 -26.18
C ASP A 5 42.10 2.54 -24.89
N PHE A 6 41.55 3.76 -25.02
CA PHE A 6 41.06 4.56 -23.90
C PHE A 6 39.59 4.29 -23.53
N LEU A 7 38.84 3.54 -24.36
CA LEU A 7 37.40 3.33 -24.19
C LEU A 7 37.00 1.98 -23.61
N PHE A 8 37.96 1.14 -23.24
CA PHE A 8 37.71 -0.05 -22.41
C PHE A 8 38.63 -0.09 -21.19
N SER A 9 38.82 1.06 -20.54
CA SER A 9 39.08 1.05 -19.11
C SER A 9 37.83 0.47 -18.48
N THR A 10 37.94 -0.77 -18.04
CA THR A 10 36.93 -1.51 -17.30
C THR A 10 36.27 -0.56 -16.29
N LYS A 11 35.01 -0.20 -16.54
CA LYS A 11 34.12 0.25 -15.46
C LYS A 11 34.08 -0.93 -14.52
N LYS A 12 35.01 -0.96 -13.57
CA LYS A 12 34.95 -1.79 -12.38
C LYS A 12 33.59 -1.43 -11.79
N GLU A 13 32.60 -2.29 -11.97
CA GLU A 13 31.34 -2.20 -11.25
C GLU A 13 31.74 -2.01 -9.80
N ARG A 14 31.59 -0.78 -9.29
CA ARG A 14 31.85 -0.50 -7.89
C ARG A 14 30.81 -1.32 -7.18
N THR A 15 31.24 -2.45 -6.60
CA THR A 15 30.38 -3.31 -5.81
C THR A 15 29.76 -2.42 -4.75
N LEU A 16 28.46 -2.15 -4.85
CA LEU A 16 27.75 -1.28 -3.92
C LEU A 16 27.69 -2.04 -2.60
N THR A 17 28.50 -1.61 -1.64
CA THR A 17 28.57 -2.25 -0.32
C THR A 17 27.69 -1.53 0.68
N LYS A 18 27.37 -2.19 1.80
CA LYS A 18 26.69 -1.54 2.94
C LYS A 18 27.40 -0.30 3.44
N ASP A 19 28.73 -0.26 3.37
CA ASP A 19 29.50 0.91 3.78
C ASP A 19 29.16 2.14 2.95
N THR A 20 28.94 1.96 1.64
CA THR A 20 28.51 3.07 0.77
C THR A 20 27.15 3.61 1.18
N ILE A 21 26.25 2.75 1.64
CA ILE A 21 24.93 3.14 2.15
C ILE A 21 25.09 3.96 3.43
N TYR A 22 25.87 3.47 4.38
CA TYR A 22 26.09 4.17 5.64
C TYR A 22 26.71 5.54 5.42
N GLN A 23 27.70 5.64 4.54
CA GLN A 23 28.35 6.92 4.23
C GLN A 23 27.38 7.91 3.57
N LYS A 24 26.56 7.43 2.64
CA LYS A 24 25.68 8.29 1.84
C LYS A 24 24.43 8.75 2.59
N TYR A 25 23.80 7.87 3.37
CA TYR A 25 22.46 8.13 3.92
C TYR A 25 22.39 8.16 5.45
N TYR A 26 23.38 7.60 6.15
CA TYR A 26 23.33 7.42 7.61
C TYR A 26 24.61 7.89 8.31
N SER A 27 25.40 8.74 7.67
CA SER A 27 26.70 9.17 8.21
C SER A 27 26.56 10.10 9.41
N ASP A 28 25.45 10.83 9.50
CA ASP A 28 25.13 11.76 10.59
C ASP A 28 24.31 11.12 11.72
N TYR A 29 24.09 9.80 11.69
CA TYR A 29 23.31 9.06 12.68
C TYR A 29 24.19 8.68 13.87
N THR A 30 23.69 8.89 15.09
CA THR A 30 24.39 8.45 16.31
C THR A 30 24.37 6.93 16.42
N ASP A 31 23.19 6.34 16.24
CA ASP A 31 22.99 4.89 16.11
C ASP A 31 22.64 4.62 14.64
N LYS A 32 23.49 3.85 13.94
CA LYS A 32 23.23 3.51 12.54
C LYS A 32 22.19 2.39 12.46
N PRO A 33 21.24 2.45 11.52
CA PRO A 33 20.26 1.38 11.35
C PRO A 33 20.95 0.10 10.91
N TYR A 34 20.50 -1.03 11.42
CA TYR A 34 20.90 -2.33 10.93
C TYR A 34 20.46 -2.54 9.47
N ILE A 35 21.36 -3.13 8.69
CA ILE A 35 21.16 -3.54 7.30
C ILE A 35 21.64 -4.98 7.19
N SER A 36 20.76 -5.92 6.81
CA SER A 36 21.09 -7.35 6.68
C SER A 36 22.15 -7.63 5.61
N ASP A 37 23.03 -8.62 5.83
CA ASP A 37 24.05 -9.06 4.85
C ASP A 37 23.43 -9.68 3.60
N GLU A 38 22.23 -10.22 3.75
CA GLU A 38 21.45 -10.81 2.67
C GLU A 38 20.63 -9.78 1.89
N ARG A 39 20.67 -8.49 2.26
CA ARG A 39 19.88 -7.45 1.62
C ARG A 39 20.37 -7.23 0.18
N ASP A 40 19.43 -7.28 -0.76
CA ASP A 40 19.67 -6.80 -2.12
C ASP A 40 19.88 -5.27 -2.12
N ILE A 41 21.15 -4.88 -2.19
CA ILE A 41 21.57 -3.48 -2.17
C ILE A 41 21.12 -2.75 -3.44
N SER A 42 21.06 -3.44 -4.58
CA SER A 42 20.69 -2.84 -5.86
C SER A 42 19.20 -2.47 -5.87
N GLU A 43 18.32 -3.41 -5.50
CA GLU A 43 16.87 -3.14 -5.38
C GLU A 43 16.61 -2.03 -4.36
N TRP A 44 17.32 -2.06 -3.23
CA TRP A 44 17.15 -1.05 -2.19
C TRP A 44 17.54 0.36 -2.64
N LEU A 45 18.61 0.49 -3.42
CA LEU A 45 19.05 1.78 -3.97
C LEU A 45 18.08 2.33 -5.00
N GLU A 46 17.55 1.48 -5.88
CA GLU A 46 16.50 1.87 -6.83
C GLU A 46 15.26 2.37 -6.09
N ARG A 47 14.84 1.66 -5.03
CA ARG A 47 13.73 2.09 -4.18
C ARG A 47 13.98 3.43 -3.48
N ILE A 48 15.21 3.75 -3.11
CA ILE A 48 15.54 5.06 -2.51
C ILE A 48 15.47 6.17 -3.54
N GLU A 49 15.95 5.93 -4.75
CA GLU A 49 15.89 6.91 -5.82
C GLU A 49 14.44 7.28 -6.16
N LEU A 50 13.57 6.28 -6.22
CA LEU A 50 12.15 6.46 -6.51
C LEU A 50 11.35 7.02 -5.31
N PHE A 51 11.63 6.51 -4.11
CA PHE A 51 10.80 6.73 -2.91
C PHE A 51 11.65 6.99 -1.66
N PRO A 52 12.46 8.07 -1.63
CA PRO A 52 13.48 8.25 -0.59
C PRO A 52 12.88 8.35 0.82
N LYS A 53 11.71 8.95 0.97
CA LYS A 53 11.03 9.11 2.27
C LYS A 53 10.49 7.79 2.83
N GLN A 54 10.18 6.83 1.96
CA GLN A 54 9.63 5.53 2.34
C GLN A 54 10.72 4.49 2.54
N SER A 55 11.82 4.60 1.80
CA SER A 55 12.89 3.60 1.74
C SER A 55 14.01 3.84 2.75
N LEU A 56 14.20 5.08 3.21
CA LEU A 56 15.18 5.43 4.25
C LEU A 56 14.58 5.39 5.64
N ILE A 57 15.36 4.87 6.60
CA ILE A 57 14.97 4.83 8.01
C ILE A 57 15.18 6.23 8.60
N PRO A 58 14.14 6.90 9.13
CA PRO A 58 14.29 8.26 9.64
C PRO A 58 15.19 8.31 10.88
N LYS A 59 16.00 9.36 11.00
CA LYS A 59 16.87 9.63 12.16
C LYS A 59 16.14 9.61 13.50
N SER A 60 14.88 10.03 13.52
CA SER A 60 14.04 10.00 14.73
C SER A 60 13.79 8.57 15.24
N VAL A 61 13.84 7.57 14.36
CA VAL A 61 13.64 6.15 14.72
C VAL A 61 14.92 5.54 15.29
N MET A 62 16.08 6.07 14.93
CA MET A 62 17.39 5.66 15.44
C MET A 62 17.89 6.55 16.58
N LYS A 63 17.01 7.28 17.27
CA LYS A 63 17.36 8.11 18.42
C LYS A 63 16.86 7.44 19.70
N ARG A 64 17.79 7.15 20.62
CA ARG A 64 17.46 6.57 21.93
C ARG A 64 16.69 7.55 22.80
N TYR A 65 15.74 7.02 23.56
CA TYR A 65 15.07 7.73 24.65
C TYR A 65 15.97 7.82 25.89
N ALA A 66 15.53 8.57 26.91
CA ALA A 66 16.25 8.72 28.17
C ALA A 66 16.44 7.39 28.94
N ASP A 67 15.63 6.38 28.67
CA ASP A 67 15.75 5.02 29.22
C ASP A 67 16.59 4.09 28.33
N GLY A 68 17.28 4.64 27.32
CA GLY A 68 18.20 3.91 26.44
C GLY A 68 17.54 3.11 25.32
N LEU A 69 16.20 3.02 25.30
CA LEU A 69 15.46 2.29 24.27
C LEU A 69 15.43 3.05 22.95
N LEU A 70 15.55 2.33 21.84
CA LEU A 70 15.15 2.82 20.53
C LEU A 70 13.62 2.67 20.36
N PRO A 71 12.97 3.50 19.53
CA PRO A 71 11.61 3.24 19.05
C PRO A 71 11.41 1.79 18.57
N GLY A 72 12.39 1.20 17.89
CA GLY A 72 12.37 -0.22 17.51
C GLY A 72 12.22 -1.17 18.69
N HIS A 73 12.94 -0.92 19.79
CA HIS A 73 12.88 -1.72 21.02
C HIS A 73 11.51 -1.65 21.69
N VAL A 74 10.92 -0.46 21.75
CA VAL A 74 9.56 -0.28 22.28
C VAL A 74 8.57 -1.12 21.48
N TYR A 75 8.66 -1.06 20.14
CA TYR A 75 7.76 -1.83 19.29
C TYR A 75 8.03 -3.34 19.37
N MET A 76 9.29 -3.74 19.56
CA MET A 76 9.69 -5.13 19.78
C MET A 76 9.09 -5.70 21.06
N LEU A 77 9.15 -4.97 22.18
CA LEU A 77 8.50 -5.36 23.43
C LEU A 77 6.98 -5.50 23.25
N TYR A 78 6.34 -4.53 22.60
CA TYR A 78 4.91 -4.62 22.28
C TYR A 78 4.57 -5.85 21.40
N TRP A 79 5.40 -6.14 20.40
CA TRP A 79 5.18 -7.26 19.50
C TRP A 79 5.33 -8.60 20.20
N LEU A 80 6.37 -8.77 21.03
CA LEU A 80 6.59 -9.99 21.83
C LEU A 80 5.47 -10.24 22.83
N ASN A 81 4.93 -9.18 23.44
CA ASN A 81 3.76 -9.26 24.33
C ASN A 81 2.50 -9.76 23.60
N LYS A 82 2.32 -9.32 22.35
CA LYS A 82 1.07 -9.55 21.61
C LYS A 82 1.10 -10.80 20.73
N TYR A 83 2.28 -11.19 20.26
CA TYR A 83 2.46 -12.22 19.25
C TYR A 83 3.53 -13.22 19.68
N THR A 84 3.10 -14.35 20.22
CA THR A 84 3.99 -15.45 20.61
C THR A 84 4.17 -16.45 19.48
N GLY A 85 5.41 -16.92 19.26
CA GLY A 85 5.73 -17.99 18.29
C GLY A 85 5.51 -17.61 16.81
N LYS A 86 5.47 -16.32 16.48
CA LYS A 86 5.36 -15.83 15.10
C LYS A 86 6.74 -15.60 14.50
N LYS A 87 6.85 -15.73 13.17
CA LYS A 87 8.05 -15.32 12.44
C LYS A 87 8.26 -13.81 12.61
N VAL A 88 9.50 -13.41 12.89
CA VAL A 88 9.89 -12.01 13.03
C VAL A 88 9.56 -11.23 11.74
N PRO A 89 8.77 -10.15 11.82
CA PRO A 89 8.44 -9.33 10.67
C PRO A 89 9.62 -8.49 10.18
N SER A 90 9.73 -8.34 8.86
CA SER A 90 10.80 -7.57 8.23
C SER A 90 10.79 -6.07 8.57
N TYR A 91 9.67 -5.51 9.03
CA TYR A 91 9.61 -4.10 9.41
C TYR A 91 10.53 -3.74 10.59
N PHE A 92 11.02 -4.72 11.38
CA PHE A 92 12.03 -4.44 12.40
C PHE A 92 13.32 -3.92 11.76
N GLU A 93 13.70 -4.50 10.63
CA GLU A 93 14.83 -4.01 9.83
C GLU A 93 14.42 -2.78 9.02
N TYR A 94 13.39 -2.88 8.16
CA TYR A 94 13.09 -1.83 7.17
C TYR A 94 12.49 -0.54 7.74
N LYS A 95 11.77 -0.63 8.86
CA LYS A 95 11.09 0.54 9.48
C LYS A 95 11.79 1.00 10.75
N TYR A 96 12.33 0.06 11.53
CA TYR A 96 12.95 0.36 12.81
C TYR A 96 14.47 0.30 12.83
N GLY A 97 15.10 -0.23 11.78
CA GLY A 97 16.56 -0.28 11.68
C GLY A 97 17.22 -1.12 12.77
N ILE A 98 16.55 -2.16 13.27
CA ILE A 98 17.12 -3.05 14.28
C ILE A 98 17.17 -4.48 13.78
N ASP A 99 18.19 -5.20 14.23
CA ASP A 99 18.23 -6.65 14.13
C ASP A 99 17.52 -7.25 15.34
N PHE A 100 16.39 -7.90 15.10
CA PHE A 100 15.51 -8.37 16.16
C PHE A 100 16.19 -9.35 17.13
N GLU A 101 16.97 -10.30 16.61
CA GLU A 101 17.59 -11.32 17.47
C GLU A 101 18.82 -10.76 18.19
N HIS A 102 19.60 -9.90 17.53
CA HIS A 102 20.78 -9.27 18.15
C HIS A 102 20.44 -8.21 19.20
N GLU A 103 19.24 -7.62 19.17
CA GLU A 103 18.79 -6.66 20.19
C GLU A 103 18.15 -7.32 21.44
N LYS A 104 17.76 -8.61 21.38
CA LYS A 104 17.21 -9.32 22.55
C LYS A 104 18.13 -9.28 23.77
N PRO A 105 19.45 -9.57 23.66
CA PRO A 105 20.35 -9.50 24.80
C PRO A 105 20.35 -8.13 25.48
N PHE A 106 20.30 -7.03 24.71
CA PHE A 106 20.22 -5.68 25.27
C PHE A 106 18.96 -5.51 26.13
N LEU A 107 17.80 -5.97 25.67
CA LEU A 107 16.55 -5.89 26.43
C LEU A 107 16.57 -6.76 27.68
N ILE A 108 17.18 -7.94 27.61
CA ILE A 108 17.31 -8.87 28.74
C ILE A 108 18.26 -8.28 29.79
N SER A 109 19.47 -7.87 29.40
CA SER A 109 20.47 -7.30 30.31
C SER A 109 20.01 -6.01 30.99
N ASN A 110 19.14 -5.23 30.33
CA ASN A 110 18.54 -4.03 30.91
C ASN A 110 17.22 -4.30 31.66
N GLY A 111 16.80 -5.56 31.78
CA GLY A 111 15.63 -5.99 32.56
C GLY A 111 14.28 -5.63 31.94
N PHE A 112 14.22 -5.34 30.64
CA PHE A 112 12.96 -5.08 29.93
C PHE A 112 12.29 -6.36 29.43
N LEU A 113 13.05 -7.44 29.22
CA LEU A 113 12.59 -8.70 28.66
C LEU A 113 13.09 -9.89 29.50
N GLU A 114 12.24 -10.89 29.69
CA GLU A 114 12.58 -12.16 30.34
C GLU A 114 11.79 -13.29 29.65
N ASN A 115 12.46 -14.38 29.25
CA ASN A 115 11.83 -15.52 28.56
C ASN A 115 10.96 -15.11 27.35
N ASP A 116 11.47 -14.21 26.49
CA ASP A 116 10.75 -13.62 25.35
C ASP A 116 9.42 -12.93 25.70
N GLN A 117 9.24 -12.52 26.97
CA GLN A 117 8.10 -11.76 27.45
C GLN A 117 8.54 -10.46 28.14
N PRO A 118 7.83 -9.33 27.94
CA PRO A 118 8.17 -8.09 28.64
C PRO A 118 8.00 -8.23 30.16
N THR A 119 9.00 -7.76 30.90
CA THR A 119 8.90 -7.63 32.36
C THR A 119 7.98 -6.46 32.72
N LYS A 120 7.72 -6.23 34.02
CA LYS A 120 7.03 -5.01 34.48
C LYS A 120 7.71 -3.72 33.99
N LYS A 121 9.05 -3.70 33.91
CA LYS A 121 9.81 -2.58 33.37
C LYS A 121 9.59 -2.43 31.86
N GLY A 122 9.54 -3.56 31.13
CA GLY A 122 9.20 -3.60 29.71
C GLY A 122 7.80 -3.06 29.42
N LEU A 123 6.79 -3.50 30.19
CA LEU A 123 5.41 -3.01 30.06
C LEU A 123 5.31 -1.50 30.33
N ASN A 124 5.95 -1.01 31.40
CA ASN A 124 6.01 0.42 31.69
C ASN A 124 6.67 1.22 30.55
N ALA A 125 7.70 0.66 29.89
CA ALA A 125 8.35 1.30 28.76
C ALA A 125 7.43 1.37 27.52
N ILE A 126 6.63 0.32 27.27
CA ILE A 126 5.61 0.32 26.22
C ILE A 126 4.59 1.44 26.48
N GLU A 127 4.07 1.55 27.71
CA GLU A 127 3.10 2.58 28.08
C GLU A 127 3.68 3.99 27.96
N LYS A 128 4.89 4.20 28.49
CA LYS A 128 5.60 5.49 28.41
C LYS A 128 5.80 5.95 26.97
N HIS A 129 6.07 5.01 26.05
CA HIS A 129 6.36 5.29 24.65
C HIS A 129 5.23 4.84 23.69
N ILE A 130 3.99 4.86 24.17
CA ILE A 130 2.81 4.36 23.43
C ILE A 130 2.65 4.99 22.03
N SER A 131 3.16 6.21 21.85
CA SER A 131 3.17 6.90 20.57
C SER A 131 3.87 6.12 19.44
N VAL A 132 4.85 5.27 19.75
CA VAL A 132 5.51 4.40 18.77
C VAL A 132 4.53 3.38 18.20
N ILE A 133 3.75 2.74 19.07
CA ILE A 133 2.74 1.75 18.71
C ILE A 133 1.63 2.43 17.91
N ASN A 134 1.13 3.57 18.38
CA ASN A 134 0.07 4.32 17.71
C ASN A 134 0.48 4.75 16.29
N LYS A 135 1.68 5.32 16.11
CA LYS A 135 2.21 5.69 14.79
C LYS A 135 2.35 4.48 13.87
N HIS A 136 2.78 3.34 14.39
CA HIS A 136 2.86 2.13 13.59
C HIS A 136 1.48 1.67 13.12
N GLN A 137 0.50 1.65 14.02
CA GLN A 137 -0.86 1.23 13.71
C GLN A 137 -1.58 2.22 12.78
N GLU A 138 -1.36 3.52 12.93
CA GLU A 138 -1.89 4.56 12.04
C GLU A 138 -1.39 4.37 10.61
N GLY A 139 -0.10 4.09 10.42
CA GLY A 139 0.44 3.76 9.10
C GLY A 139 -0.20 2.53 8.45
N ASN A 140 -0.80 1.63 9.24
CA ASN A 140 -1.50 0.45 8.74
C ASN A 140 -3.00 0.71 8.47
N LYS A 141 -3.55 1.86 8.87
CA LYS A 141 -4.95 2.19 8.59
C LYS A 141 -5.08 2.54 7.10
N LYS A 142 -6.02 1.88 6.41
CA LYS A 142 -6.43 2.31 5.06
C LYS A 142 -6.84 3.78 5.15
N PRO A 143 -6.39 4.66 4.22
CA PRO A 143 -6.77 6.05 4.25
C PRO A 143 -8.29 6.17 4.26
N LYS A 144 -8.82 7.01 5.16
CA LYS A 144 -10.23 7.35 5.14
C LYS A 144 -10.49 8.12 3.84
N ARG A 145 -11.47 7.68 3.06
CA ARG A 145 -11.90 8.41 1.86
C ARG A 145 -12.97 9.40 2.26
N ASP A 146 -12.68 10.69 2.18
CA ASP A 146 -13.70 11.72 2.31
C ASP A 146 -14.64 11.70 1.09
N LYS A 147 -15.88 12.15 1.26
CA LYS A 147 -16.90 12.12 0.20
C LYS A 147 -16.50 12.94 -1.02
N GLU A 148 -15.81 14.06 -0.83
CA GLU A 148 -15.43 14.95 -1.93
C GLU A 148 -14.39 14.31 -2.84
N SER A 149 -13.38 13.65 -2.26
CA SER A 149 -12.39 12.86 -3.00
C SER A 149 -13.02 11.71 -3.79
N ILE A 150 -13.98 11.00 -3.20
CA ILE A 150 -14.71 9.92 -3.89
C ILE A 150 -15.53 10.49 -5.05
N LYS A 151 -16.28 11.56 -4.81
CA LYS A 151 -17.07 12.25 -5.84
C LYS A 151 -16.19 12.66 -7.02
N LYS A 152 -15.05 13.30 -6.75
CA LYS A 152 -14.08 13.68 -7.79
C LYS A 152 -13.60 12.47 -8.60
N GLN A 153 -13.25 11.37 -7.94
CA GLN A 153 -12.83 10.14 -8.62
C GLN A 153 -13.93 9.57 -9.52
N ILE A 154 -15.17 9.52 -9.05
CA ILE A 154 -16.32 9.04 -9.83
C ILE A 154 -16.59 9.95 -11.04
N LEU A 155 -16.46 11.27 -10.91
CA LEU A 155 -16.60 12.20 -12.02
C LEU A 155 -15.48 12.07 -13.06
N GLU A 156 -14.24 11.79 -12.63
CA GLU A 156 -13.15 11.48 -13.56
C GLU A 156 -13.38 10.13 -14.27
N GLN A 157 -13.90 9.12 -13.56
CA GLN A 157 -14.33 7.86 -14.17
C GLN A 157 -15.43 8.10 -15.21
N LYS A 158 -16.45 8.93 -14.91
CA LYS A 158 -17.48 9.34 -15.89
C LYS A 158 -16.85 9.88 -17.17
N LYS A 159 -15.91 10.83 -17.06
CA LYS A 159 -15.20 11.38 -18.24
C LYS A 159 -14.44 10.31 -19.01
N SER A 160 -13.84 9.34 -18.32
CA SER A 160 -13.18 8.21 -18.96
C SER A 160 -14.18 7.34 -19.72
N LEU A 161 -15.29 6.95 -19.10
CA LEU A 161 -16.31 6.11 -19.73
C LEU A 161 -16.89 6.78 -20.98
N VAL A 162 -17.23 8.07 -20.89
CA VAL A 162 -17.73 8.85 -22.05
C VAL A 162 -16.68 8.88 -23.17
N ARG A 163 -15.41 9.14 -22.86
CA ARG A 163 -14.33 9.16 -23.86
C ARG A 163 -14.12 7.80 -24.54
N ASN A 164 -14.46 6.70 -23.88
CA ASN A 164 -14.37 5.35 -24.43
C ASN A 164 -15.69 4.87 -25.06
N GLY A 165 -16.70 5.74 -25.22
CA GLY A 165 -17.93 5.42 -25.95
C GLY A 165 -18.97 4.61 -25.17
N PHE A 166 -18.85 4.50 -23.85
CA PHE A 166 -19.87 3.83 -23.04
C PHE A 166 -21.09 4.73 -22.83
N SER A 167 -22.28 4.14 -22.93
CA SER A 167 -23.57 4.81 -22.68
C SER A 167 -24.14 4.49 -21.28
N PHE A 168 -23.78 3.34 -20.72
CA PHE A 168 -24.30 2.86 -19.44
C PHE A 168 -23.17 2.49 -18.48
N TYR A 169 -23.49 2.53 -17.19
CA TYR A 169 -22.63 2.02 -16.13
C TYR A 169 -23.44 1.17 -15.16
N GLU A 170 -22.78 0.22 -14.53
CA GLU A 170 -23.32 -0.59 -13.46
C GLU A 170 -22.77 -0.11 -12.11
N TYR A 171 -23.64 -0.01 -11.11
CA TYR A 171 -23.22 0.30 -9.74
C TYR A 171 -22.71 -0.96 -9.04
N ILE A 172 -21.48 -0.93 -8.53
CA ILE A 172 -20.84 -2.07 -7.87
C ILE A 172 -20.66 -1.77 -6.38
N ALA A 173 -21.43 -2.47 -5.54
CA ALA A 173 -21.30 -2.37 -4.10
C ALA A 173 -20.13 -3.22 -3.59
N CYS A 174 -19.41 -2.70 -2.59
CA CYS A 174 -18.38 -3.49 -1.91
C CYS A 174 -19.00 -4.52 -0.96
N LYS A 175 -18.28 -5.60 -0.65
CA LYS A 175 -18.73 -6.71 0.23
C LYS A 175 -19.38 -6.22 1.54
N ASP A 176 -18.73 -5.27 2.23
CA ASP A 176 -19.21 -4.72 3.51
C ASP A 176 -19.91 -3.36 3.33
N SER A 177 -20.71 -3.22 2.27
CA SER A 177 -21.40 -1.97 1.95
C SER A 177 -22.61 -1.69 2.85
N CYS A 178 -23.03 -0.43 2.93
CA CYS A 178 -24.25 -0.05 3.65
C CYS A 178 -25.51 -0.47 2.87
N GLU A 179 -26.66 -0.48 3.55
CA GLU A 179 -27.94 -0.89 2.96
C GLU A 179 -28.36 -0.05 1.75
N ILE A 180 -27.96 1.23 1.68
CA ILE A 180 -28.22 2.08 0.49
C ILE A 180 -27.45 1.53 -0.72
N CYS A 181 -26.16 1.27 -0.55
CA CYS A 181 -25.32 0.72 -1.61
C CYS A 181 -25.76 -0.68 -2.04
N LYS A 182 -26.12 -1.57 -1.10
CA LYS A 182 -26.62 -2.91 -1.42
C LYS A 182 -27.86 -2.86 -2.31
N ARG A 183 -28.78 -1.91 -2.06
CA ARG A 183 -29.96 -1.69 -2.91
C ARG A 183 -29.66 -1.15 -4.30
N LEU A 184 -28.46 -0.63 -4.52
CA LEU A 184 -27.99 -0.13 -5.81
C LEU A 184 -27.09 -1.14 -6.53
N ASP A 185 -26.60 -2.16 -5.84
CA ASP A 185 -25.70 -3.16 -6.41
C ASP A 185 -26.30 -3.84 -7.65
N GLY A 186 -25.52 -3.92 -8.71
CA GLY A 186 -25.93 -4.47 -10.00
C GLY A 186 -26.88 -3.60 -10.83
N LYS A 187 -27.34 -2.45 -10.31
CA LYS A 187 -28.23 -1.58 -11.08
C LYS A 187 -27.45 -0.85 -12.18
N VAL A 188 -28.04 -0.85 -13.36
CA VAL A 188 -27.52 -0.16 -14.55
C VAL A 188 -28.20 1.19 -14.70
N PHE A 189 -27.40 2.23 -14.96
CA PHE A 189 -27.87 3.60 -15.16
C PHE A 189 -27.23 4.22 -16.41
N PRO A 190 -27.90 5.17 -17.08
CA PRO A 190 -27.29 5.97 -18.13
C PRO A 190 -26.13 6.80 -17.56
N ILE A 191 -24.99 6.85 -18.28
CA ILE A 191 -23.84 7.67 -17.88
C ILE A 191 -24.20 9.16 -17.87
N SER A 192 -25.10 9.60 -18.75
CA SER A 192 -25.63 10.97 -18.77
C SER A 192 -26.22 11.38 -17.42
N GLU A 193 -26.92 10.47 -16.74
CA GLU A 193 -27.61 10.68 -15.46
C GLU A 193 -26.76 10.41 -14.22
N LEU A 194 -25.48 10.03 -14.41
CA LEU A 194 -24.57 9.73 -13.32
C LEU A 194 -24.44 10.94 -12.37
N THR A 195 -24.90 10.74 -11.14
CA THR A 195 -24.99 11.73 -10.05
C THR A 195 -24.42 11.13 -8.75
N PRO A 196 -23.20 11.52 -8.35
CA PRO A 196 -22.59 11.08 -7.09
C PRO A 196 -23.47 11.39 -5.88
N GLY A 197 -23.65 10.40 -5.00
CA GLY A 197 -24.51 10.47 -3.82
C GLY A 197 -25.99 10.16 -4.07
N VAL A 198 -26.40 9.89 -5.31
CA VAL A 198 -27.78 9.53 -5.68
C VAL A 198 -27.84 8.17 -6.36
N ASN A 199 -27.17 8.02 -7.49
CA ASN A 199 -27.10 6.77 -8.27
C ASN A 199 -25.63 6.34 -8.57
N ALA A 200 -24.65 7.07 -8.04
CA ALA A 200 -23.23 6.72 -8.08
C ALA A 200 -22.57 7.02 -6.72
N PRO A 201 -21.45 6.36 -6.35
CA PRO A 201 -20.77 6.63 -5.09
C PRO A 201 -20.33 8.12 -4.98
N PRO A 202 -20.17 8.67 -3.76
CA PRO A 202 -20.33 8.02 -2.45
C PRO A 202 -21.74 8.12 -1.85
N MET A 203 -22.31 7.01 -1.38
CA MET A 203 -23.59 7.00 -0.63
C MET A 203 -23.42 7.14 0.89
N CYS A 204 -22.20 6.99 1.39
CA CYS A 204 -21.86 7.05 2.81
C CYS A 204 -20.45 7.59 3.01
N ASP A 205 -20.09 7.92 4.25
CA ASP A 205 -18.71 8.31 4.56
C ASP A 205 -17.77 7.12 4.38
N ASN A 206 -16.56 7.38 3.87
CA ASN A 206 -15.59 6.32 3.56
C ASN A 206 -16.14 5.23 2.62
N CYS A 207 -17.10 5.59 1.74
CA CYS A 207 -17.69 4.68 0.77
C CYS A 207 -16.60 4.04 -0.13
N ARG A 208 -16.71 2.72 -0.33
CA ARG A 208 -15.78 1.94 -1.15
C ARG A 208 -16.43 1.27 -2.36
N CYS A 209 -17.69 1.62 -2.62
CA CYS A 209 -18.39 1.20 -3.82
C CYS A 209 -17.81 1.92 -5.04
N SER A 210 -18.06 1.37 -6.22
CA SER A 210 -17.55 1.84 -7.50
C SER A 210 -18.61 1.78 -8.58
N ILE A 211 -18.25 2.21 -9.77
CA ILE A 211 -19.02 2.00 -10.98
C ILE A 211 -18.17 1.18 -11.96
N SER A 212 -18.82 0.40 -12.81
CA SER A 212 -18.19 -0.30 -13.93
C SER A 212 -18.82 0.16 -15.25
N ALA A 213 -18.03 0.16 -16.32
CA ALA A 213 -18.58 0.28 -17.66
C ALA A 213 -19.58 -0.85 -17.91
N ARG A 214 -20.72 -0.52 -18.53
CA ARG A 214 -21.69 -1.50 -18.99
C ARG A 214 -21.94 -1.27 -20.48
N GLU A 215 -21.69 -2.30 -21.28
CA GLU A 215 -22.10 -2.32 -22.68
C GLU A 215 -23.60 -2.60 -22.78
N ASP A 216 -24.26 -1.92 -23.71
CA ASP A 216 -25.62 -2.27 -24.09
C ASP A 216 -25.57 -3.51 -24.97
N ASP A 217 -25.81 -4.66 -24.35
CA ASP A 217 -25.91 -5.95 -25.01
C ASP A 217 -27.33 -6.21 -25.53
N GLY A 218 -28.27 -5.27 -25.39
CA GLY A 218 -29.67 -5.44 -25.80
C GLY A 218 -29.83 -5.69 -27.30
N ASP A 219 -29.25 -4.83 -28.15
CA ASP A 219 -29.32 -4.98 -29.62
C ASP A 219 -28.58 -6.24 -30.09
N TYR A 220 -27.44 -6.54 -29.48
CA TYR A 220 -26.66 -7.74 -29.77
C TYR A 220 -27.39 -9.03 -29.37
N ASN A 221 -27.96 -9.08 -28.16
CA ASN A 221 -28.72 -10.23 -27.67
C ASN A 221 -30.03 -10.42 -28.45
N ALA A 222 -30.71 -9.33 -28.83
CA ALA A 222 -31.88 -9.39 -29.68
C ALA A 222 -31.54 -9.90 -31.10
N TRP A 223 -30.39 -9.48 -31.64
CA TRP A 223 -29.85 -10.02 -32.89
C TRP A 223 -29.51 -11.52 -32.78
N LEU A 224 -28.85 -11.95 -31.69
CA LEU A 224 -28.55 -13.36 -31.44
C LEU A 224 -29.81 -14.21 -31.30
N ASP A 225 -30.82 -13.73 -30.58
CA ASP A 225 -32.13 -14.40 -30.46
C ASP A 225 -32.81 -14.53 -31.83
N PHE A 226 -32.79 -13.47 -32.65
CA PHE A 226 -33.30 -13.50 -34.02
C PHE A 226 -32.60 -14.54 -34.89
N LEU A 227 -31.27 -14.64 -34.81
CA LEU A 227 -30.50 -15.68 -35.50
C LEU A 227 -30.84 -17.09 -34.99
N SER A 228 -30.98 -17.26 -33.67
CA SER A 228 -31.31 -18.57 -33.06
C SER A 228 -32.66 -19.12 -33.53
N LYS A 229 -33.58 -18.23 -33.92
CA LYS A 229 -34.90 -18.55 -34.47
C LYS A 229 -34.91 -18.76 -35.99
N GLY A 230 -33.73 -18.86 -36.61
CA GLY A 230 -33.57 -19.08 -38.05
C GLY A 230 -33.52 -17.80 -38.90
N GLY A 231 -33.42 -16.62 -38.27
CA GLY A 231 -33.17 -15.36 -38.96
C GLY A 231 -31.76 -15.28 -39.56
N THR A 232 -31.54 -14.33 -40.47
CA THR A 232 -30.22 -14.04 -41.05
C THR A 232 -29.80 -12.60 -40.78
N THR A 233 -28.50 -12.31 -40.75
CA THR A 233 -28.00 -10.94 -40.55
C THR A 233 -28.57 -9.95 -41.57
N GLU A 234 -28.75 -10.36 -42.82
CA GLU A 234 -29.40 -9.54 -43.85
C GLU A 234 -30.87 -9.23 -43.54
N GLY A 235 -31.61 -10.22 -42.99
CA GLY A 235 -32.99 -10.04 -42.55
C GLY A 235 -33.11 -9.05 -41.40
N TRP A 236 -32.21 -9.14 -40.42
CA TRP A 236 -32.16 -8.21 -39.29
C TRP A 236 -31.94 -6.75 -39.74
N ASN A 237 -30.99 -6.53 -40.65
CA ASN A 237 -30.68 -5.18 -41.16
C ASN A 237 -31.83 -4.56 -41.97
N LYS A 238 -32.70 -5.37 -42.56
CA LYS A 238 -33.92 -4.90 -43.24
C LYS A 238 -35.03 -4.46 -42.28
N LEU A 239 -35.08 -5.02 -41.06
CA LEU A 239 -36.07 -4.66 -40.03
C LEU A 239 -35.76 -3.32 -39.34
N ARG A 240 -34.55 -2.80 -39.51
CA ARG A 240 -34.05 -1.56 -38.86
C ARG A 240 -34.00 -0.35 -39.79
N LYS A 241 -34.58 -0.45 -40.99
CA LYS A 241 -34.80 0.65 -41.94
C LYS A 241 -36.25 1.08 -41.89
#